data_AF-A0A429MIJ5-F1
#
_entry.id   AF-A0A429MIJ5-F1
#
_cell.length_a   1.000
_cell.length_b   1.000
_cell.length_c   1.000
_cell.angle_alpha   90.00
_cell.angle_beta   90.00
_cell.angle_gamma   90.00
#
_symmetry.space_group_name_H-M   'P 1'
#
loop_
_entity.id
_entity.type
_entity.pdbx_description
1 polymer ?
#
loop_
_entity_poly.entity_id
_entity_poly.type
_entity_poly.pdbx_seq_one_letter_code
_entity_poly.pdbx_strand_id
1 'polypeptide(L)'
;WVIGLTALMTVINLFGARFVARFNSTIVVIQLGVIFYFVYQVYILLTQGVYADGTLNPDKAELWSLTPFWNDMTSISALIGGATVLCFSFTGFDALSSLAEETKDAEKTLPKAIFSTALLAGIIFIVSTYFIQLYFPSNPNIYFKPLDESQPVMVAAIGSIAFKTLVLYFAVVAVMASGISAHAGVSRLMYVMGRDGVINKKLFGHISPRLHTPT
;
A
#
# COMPACT_ATOMS: atom_id res chain seq x y z
N TRP A 1 -21.05 6.65 6.42
CA TRP A 1 -20.16 6.36 5.29
C TRP A 1 -19.47 4.99 5.45
N VAL A 2 -18.89 4.67 6.63
CA VAL A 2 -18.26 3.35 6.91
C VAL A 2 -19.18 2.18 6.56
N ILE A 3 -20.39 2.13 7.12
CA ILE A 3 -21.36 1.05 6.85
C ILE A 3 -21.68 0.91 5.35
N GLY A 4 -21.77 2.03 4.62
CA GLY A 4 -22.03 2.03 3.18
C GLY A 4 -20.87 1.46 2.37
N LEU A 5 -19.63 1.82 2.71
CA LEU A 5 -18.43 1.25 2.09
C LEU A 5 -18.30 -0.24 2.38
N THR A 6 -18.51 -0.64 3.63
CA THR A 6 -18.50 -2.06 4.04
C THR A 6 -19.55 -2.86 3.28
N ALA A 7 -20.78 -2.35 3.16
CA ALA A 7 -21.84 -3.01 2.40
C ALA A 7 -21.49 -3.15 0.91
N LEU A 8 -20.93 -2.09 0.30
CA LEU A 8 -20.47 -2.11 -1.09
C LEU A 8 -19.38 -3.17 -1.31
N MET A 9 -18.37 -3.21 -0.43
CA MET A 9 -17.28 -4.21 -0.50
C MET A 9 -17.83 -5.63 -0.39
N THR A 10 -18.77 -5.87 0.53
CA THR A 10 -19.42 -7.17 0.67
C THR A 10 -20.17 -7.57 -0.59
N VAL A 11 -20.94 -6.66 -1.20
CA VAL A 11 -21.66 -6.93 -2.46
C VAL A 11 -20.69 -7.28 -3.59
N ILE A 12 -19.58 -6.54 -3.75
CA ILE A 12 -18.57 -6.82 -4.77
C ILE A 12 -17.95 -8.21 -4.57
N ASN A 13 -17.69 -8.60 -3.32
CA ASN A 13 -17.16 -9.91 -3.00
C ASN A 13 -18.11 -11.06 -3.35
N LEU A 14 -19.42 -10.83 -3.38
CA LEU A 14 -20.40 -11.84 -3.79
C LEU A 14 -20.33 -12.16 -5.29
N PHE A 15 -19.84 -11.25 -6.14
CA PHE A 15 -19.81 -11.45 -7.61
C PHE A 15 -18.67 -12.35 -8.11
N GLY A 16 -17.78 -12.82 -7.21
CA GLY A 16 -16.88 -13.94 -7.47
C GLY A 16 -15.38 -13.64 -7.37
N ALA A 17 -14.65 -14.55 -6.72
CA ALA A 17 -13.23 -14.40 -6.37
C ALA A 17 -12.29 -14.19 -7.58
N ARG A 18 -12.59 -14.80 -8.73
CA ARG A 18 -11.78 -14.67 -9.96
C ARG A 18 -11.84 -13.27 -10.60
N PHE A 19 -12.90 -12.50 -10.32
CA PHE A 19 -13.01 -11.11 -10.75
C PHE A 19 -12.18 -10.21 -9.83
N VAL A 20 -12.34 -10.39 -8.52
CA VAL A 20 -11.59 -9.65 -7.48
C VAL A 20 -10.07 -9.80 -7.65
N ALA A 21 -9.58 -11.02 -7.86
CA ALA A 21 -8.14 -11.27 -8.02
C ALA A 21 -7.54 -10.54 -9.24
N ARG A 22 -8.24 -10.53 -10.39
CA ARG A 22 -7.79 -9.82 -11.60
C ARG A 22 -7.84 -8.31 -11.41
N PHE A 23 -8.91 -7.80 -10.80
CA PHE A 23 -9.08 -6.39 -10.50
C PHE A 23 -7.95 -5.87 -9.58
N ASN A 24 -7.63 -6.61 -8.51
CA ASN A 24 -6.54 -6.26 -7.60
C ASN A 24 -5.18 -6.24 -8.32
N SER A 25 -4.90 -7.22 -9.17
CA SER A 25 -3.64 -7.25 -9.93
C SER A 25 -3.48 -6.02 -10.85
N THR A 26 -4.55 -5.62 -11.55
CA THR A 26 -4.53 -4.41 -12.40
C THR A 26 -4.26 -3.16 -11.58
N ILE A 27 -4.88 -3.02 -10.41
CA ILE A 27 -4.70 -1.87 -9.53
C ILE A 27 -3.26 -1.76 -9.05
N VAL A 28 -2.64 -2.88 -8.66
CA VAL A 28 -1.23 -2.88 -8.23
C VAL A 28 -0.30 -2.42 -9.35
N VAL A 29 -0.51 -2.87 -10.59
CA VAL A 29 0.31 -2.43 -11.74
C VAL A 29 0.19 -0.93 -11.97
N ILE A 30 -1.03 -0.39 -11.92
CA ILE A 30 -1.25 1.05 -12.05
C ILE A 30 -0.56 1.80 -10.91
N GLN A 31 -0.67 1.32 -9.68
CA GLN A 31 -0.05 1.92 -8.50
C GLN A 31 1.48 1.97 -8.61
N LEU A 32 2.10 0.89 -9.09
CA LEU A 32 3.53 0.86 -9.37
C LEU A 32 3.91 1.92 -10.42
N GLY A 33 3.11 2.08 -11.47
CA GLY A 33 3.30 3.12 -12.49
C GLY A 33 3.20 4.54 -11.92
N VAL A 34 2.22 4.79 -11.04
CA VAL A 34 2.05 6.09 -10.37
C VAL A 34 3.24 6.40 -9.46
N ILE A 35 3.71 5.42 -8.67
CA ILE A 35 4.90 5.58 -7.81
C ILE A 35 6.13 5.87 -8.67
N PHE A 36 6.35 5.10 -9.74
CA PHE A 36 7.48 5.30 -10.64
C PHE A 36 7.47 6.70 -11.27
N TYR A 37 6.32 7.14 -11.78
CA TYR A 37 6.17 8.48 -12.35
C TYR A 37 6.41 9.57 -11.30
N PHE A 38 5.90 9.39 -10.08
CA PHE A 38 6.12 10.35 -9.00
C PHE A 38 7.60 10.47 -8.63
N VAL A 39 8.30 9.35 -8.45
CA VAL A 39 9.74 9.33 -8.18
C VAL A 39 10.53 9.95 -9.34
N TYR A 40 10.12 9.69 -10.58
CA TYR A 40 10.72 10.31 -11.76
C TYR A 40 10.57 11.84 -11.78
N GLN A 41 9.39 12.37 -11.40
CA GLN A 41 9.19 13.81 -11.25
C GLN A 41 10.09 14.41 -10.17
N VAL A 42 10.19 13.76 -9.00
CA VAL A 42 11.11 14.18 -7.93
C VAL A 42 12.55 14.19 -8.41
N TYR A 43 12.97 13.14 -9.13
CA TYR A 43 14.30 13.05 -9.70
C TYR A 43 14.60 14.23 -10.64
N ILE A 44 13.68 14.58 -11.55
CA ILE A 44 13.84 15.75 -12.44
C ILE A 44 13.98 17.04 -11.63
N LEU A 45 13.11 17.27 -10.65
CA LEU A 45 13.16 18.49 -9.83
C LEU A 45 14.49 18.61 -9.08
N LEU A 46 14.99 17.50 -8.52
CA LEU A 46 16.29 17.46 -7.85
C LEU A 46 17.45 17.71 -8.82
N THR A 47 17.40 17.19 -10.06
CA THR A 47 18.43 17.51 -11.08
C THR A 47 18.44 18.98 -11.48
N GLN A 48 17.30 19.67 -11.34
CA GLN A 48 17.16 21.10 -11.56
C GLN A 48 17.54 21.93 -10.31
N GLY A 49 17.92 21.28 -9.21
CA GLY A 49 18.26 21.93 -7.94
C GLY A 49 17.06 22.55 -7.24
N VAL A 50 15.84 22.09 -7.53
CA VAL A 50 14.59 22.56 -6.93
C VAL A 50 14.24 21.69 -5.73
N TYR A 51 14.19 22.32 -4.56
CA TYR A 51 13.77 21.70 -3.30
C TYR A 51 12.42 22.25 -2.84
N ALA A 52 11.76 21.54 -1.91
CA ALA A 52 10.44 21.93 -1.39
C ALA A 52 10.42 23.28 -0.64
N ASP A 53 11.56 23.75 -0.15
CA ASP A 53 11.74 25.07 0.49
C ASP A 53 11.88 26.21 -0.53
N GLY A 54 11.87 25.91 -1.83
CA GLY A 54 12.05 26.89 -2.90
C GLY A 54 13.51 27.33 -3.08
N THR A 55 14.47 26.67 -2.41
CA THR A 55 15.88 26.93 -2.67
C THR A 55 16.25 26.37 -4.04
N LEU A 56 16.79 27.25 -4.90
CA LEU A 56 17.40 26.89 -6.17
C LEU A 56 18.90 26.81 -5.92
N ASN A 57 19.42 25.60 -5.72
CA ASN A 57 20.85 25.41 -5.54
C ASN A 57 21.41 24.57 -6.69
N PRO A 58 21.69 25.20 -7.86
CA PRO A 58 22.17 24.49 -9.04
C PRO A 58 23.54 23.81 -8.81
N ASP A 59 24.33 24.29 -7.84
CA ASP A 59 25.62 23.72 -7.47
C ASP A 59 25.51 22.53 -6.48
N LYS A 60 24.32 22.31 -5.89
CA LYS A 60 24.01 21.20 -4.98
C LYS A 60 22.92 20.29 -5.54
N ALA A 61 23.03 19.87 -6.79
CA ALA A 61 22.28 18.72 -7.30
C ALA A 61 22.82 17.42 -6.68
N GLU A 62 22.78 17.30 -5.35
CA GLU A 62 23.25 16.15 -4.59
C GLU A 62 22.22 15.01 -4.68
N LEU A 63 22.16 14.36 -5.84
CA LEU A 63 21.37 13.13 -6.03
C LEU A 63 21.87 11.98 -5.13
N TRP A 64 23.11 12.10 -4.67
CA TRP A 64 23.80 11.13 -3.83
C TRP A 64 24.18 11.78 -2.51
N SER A 65 23.39 11.51 -1.47
CA SER A 65 23.62 12.02 -0.12
C SER A 65 23.31 10.94 0.91
N LEU A 66 24.07 10.90 2.01
CA LEU A 66 23.77 10.04 3.15
C LEU A 66 22.82 10.70 4.15
N THR A 67 22.49 11.97 3.94
CA THR A 67 21.58 12.74 4.80
C THR A 67 20.18 12.12 4.96
N PRO A 68 19.59 11.41 3.98
CA PRO A 68 18.32 10.73 4.19
C PRO A 68 18.38 9.54 5.14
N PHE A 69 19.56 8.94 5.30
CA PHE A 69 19.75 7.79 6.20
C PHE A 69 20.11 8.23 7.62
N TRP A 70 20.86 9.32 7.75
CA TRP A 70 21.26 9.86 9.03
C TRP A 70 21.47 11.37 8.95
N ASN A 71 20.74 12.10 9.79
CA ASN A 71 20.89 13.54 9.97
C ASN A 71 20.78 13.92 11.47
N ASP A 72 21.04 15.18 11.80
CA ASP A 72 20.97 15.68 13.18
C ASP A 72 19.56 15.58 13.81
N MET A 73 18.53 15.39 12.99
CA MET A 73 17.15 15.19 13.42
C MET A 73 16.80 13.71 13.68
N THR A 74 17.67 12.79 13.23
CA THR A 74 17.44 11.35 13.34
C THR A 74 17.69 10.93 14.78
N SER A 75 16.67 10.38 15.43
CA SER A 75 16.79 9.81 16.77
C SER A 75 16.39 8.33 16.73
N ILE A 76 17.02 7.53 17.59
CA ILE A 76 16.70 6.10 17.71
C ILE A 76 15.22 5.89 18.06
N SER A 77 14.65 6.75 18.89
CA SER A 77 13.22 6.72 19.23
C SER A 77 12.32 6.97 18.02
N ALA A 78 12.66 7.96 17.18
CA ALA A 78 11.92 8.23 15.94
C ALA A 78 12.07 7.07 14.93
N LEU A 79 13.25 6.45 14.85
CA LEU A 79 13.49 5.29 13.99
C LEU A 79 12.62 4.10 14.41
N ILE A 80 12.56 3.79 15.71
CA ILE A 80 11.71 2.71 16.25
C ILE A 80 10.22 3.02 16.00
N GLY A 81 9.80 4.27 16.19
CA GLY A 81 8.43 4.70 15.90
C GLY A 81 8.06 4.48 14.43
N GLY A 82 8.90 4.97 13.51
CA GLY A 82 8.71 4.77 12.07
C GLY A 82 8.74 3.28 11.66
N ALA A 83 9.66 2.49 12.22
CA ALA A 83 9.74 1.06 11.97
C ALA A 83 8.45 0.33 12.38
N THR A 84 7.84 0.71 13.51
CA THR A 84 6.58 0.10 13.98
C THR A 84 5.42 0.36 13.02
N VAL A 85 5.30 1.59 12.49
CA VAL A 85 4.30 1.95 11.48
C VAL A 85 4.55 1.20 10.16
N LEU A 86 5.82 1.06 9.76
CA LEU A 86 6.19 0.27 8.58
C LEU A 86 5.86 -1.21 8.76
N CYS A 87 6.07 -1.81 9.93
CA CYS A 87 5.69 -3.19 10.22
C CYS A 87 4.18 -3.42 10.02
N PHE A 88 3.35 -2.44 10.38
CA PHE A 88 1.91 -2.51 10.13
C PHE A 88 1.58 -2.62 8.62
N SER A 89 2.38 -1.99 7.76
CA SER A 89 2.20 -2.05 6.30
C SER A 89 2.46 -3.43 5.70
N PHE A 90 3.19 -4.31 6.41
CA PHE A 90 3.44 -5.69 6.02
C PHE A 90 2.52 -6.69 6.75
N THR A 91 1.56 -6.20 7.53
CA THR A 91 0.58 -7.08 8.19
C THR A 91 -0.44 -7.57 7.16
N GLY A 92 -0.51 -8.89 6.95
CA GLY A 92 -1.41 -9.48 5.94
C GLY A 92 -1.05 -10.90 5.50
N PHE A 93 0.08 -11.45 5.97
CA PHE A 93 0.52 -12.81 5.60
C PHE A 93 -0.49 -13.90 5.98
N ASP A 94 -1.27 -13.71 7.04
CA ASP A 94 -2.30 -14.68 7.45
C ASP A 94 -3.39 -14.85 6.39
N ALA A 95 -3.75 -13.77 5.68
CA ALA A 95 -4.70 -13.84 4.58
C ALA A 95 -4.17 -14.67 3.41
N LEU A 96 -2.84 -14.69 3.18
CA LEU A 96 -2.21 -15.51 2.15
C LEU A 96 -2.32 -17.00 2.46
N SER A 97 -2.28 -17.39 3.74
CA SER A 97 -2.44 -18.79 4.14
C SER A 97 -3.82 -19.34 3.73
N SER A 98 -4.87 -18.52 3.77
CA SER A 98 -6.22 -18.90 3.31
C SER A 98 -6.32 -19.07 1.78
N LEU A 99 -5.40 -18.49 1.02
CA LEU A 99 -5.29 -18.65 -0.43
C LEU A 99 -4.30 -19.74 -0.84
N ALA A 100 -3.59 -20.34 0.12
CA ALA A 100 -2.64 -21.41 -0.16
C ALA A 100 -3.34 -22.63 -0.81
N GLU A 101 -4.58 -22.93 -0.42
CA GLU A 101 -5.39 -24.01 -1.00
C GLU A 101 -5.71 -23.78 -2.49
N GLU A 102 -5.76 -22.53 -2.94
CA GLU A 102 -6.05 -22.16 -4.34
C GLU A 102 -4.77 -21.96 -5.17
N THR A 103 -3.60 -22.10 -4.56
CA THR A 103 -2.30 -21.84 -5.19
C THR A 103 -1.67 -23.13 -5.72
N LYS A 104 -1.33 -23.13 -7.02
CA LYS A 104 -0.60 -24.25 -7.63
C LYS A 104 0.79 -24.39 -6.99
N ASP A 105 1.10 -25.58 -6.50
CA ASP A 105 2.37 -25.92 -5.83
C ASP A 105 2.69 -24.96 -4.66
N ALA A 106 1.72 -24.76 -3.76
CA ALA A 106 1.81 -23.83 -2.64
C ALA A 106 3.10 -23.96 -1.81
N GLU A 107 3.61 -25.17 -1.59
CA GLU A 107 4.84 -25.44 -0.84
C GLU A 107 6.06 -24.68 -1.39
N LYS A 108 6.17 -24.53 -2.71
CA LYS A 108 7.29 -23.87 -3.37
C LYS A 108 6.97 -22.45 -3.80
N THR A 109 5.73 -22.21 -4.23
CA THR A 109 5.30 -20.92 -4.79
C THR A 109 5.05 -19.89 -3.70
N LEU A 110 4.42 -20.28 -2.59
CA LEU A 110 4.02 -19.35 -1.53
C LEU A 110 5.21 -18.68 -0.84
N PRO A 111 6.26 -19.42 -0.39
CA PRO A 111 7.42 -18.77 0.24
C PRO A 111 8.13 -17.82 -0.73
N LYS A 112 8.34 -18.25 -1.99
CA LYS A 112 8.98 -17.41 -3.01
C LYS A 112 8.18 -16.15 -3.32
N ALA A 113 6.85 -16.25 -3.37
CA ALA A 113 5.99 -15.09 -3.59
C ALA A 113 6.06 -14.11 -2.41
N ILE A 114 6.00 -14.60 -1.17
CA ILE A 114 6.10 -13.76 0.03
C ILE A 114 7.45 -13.03 0.07
N PHE A 115 8.56 -13.76 -0.08
CA PHE A 115 9.90 -13.14 -0.04
C PHE A 115 10.13 -12.18 -1.21
N SER A 116 9.73 -12.54 -2.43
CA SER A 116 9.93 -11.67 -3.60
C SER A 116 9.08 -10.40 -3.54
N THR A 117 7.82 -10.50 -3.09
CA THR A 117 6.94 -9.33 -2.92
C THR A 117 7.43 -8.42 -1.79
N ALA A 118 7.82 -8.98 -0.64
CA ALA A 118 8.37 -8.21 0.47
C ALA A 118 9.67 -7.49 0.08
N LEU A 119 10.58 -8.19 -0.61
CA LEU A 119 11.84 -7.60 -1.07
C LEU A 119 11.60 -6.49 -2.10
N LEU A 120 10.76 -6.75 -3.11
CA LEU A 120 10.46 -5.76 -4.15
C LEU A 120 9.76 -4.53 -3.59
N ALA A 121 8.75 -4.72 -2.72
CA ALA A 121 8.07 -3.62 -2.05
C ALA A 121 9.04 -2.82 -1.15
N GLY A 122 9.91 -3.51 -0.41
CA GLY A 122 10.94 -2.88 0.41
C GLY A 122 11.90 -2.02 -0.41
N ILE A 123 12.38 -2.51 -1.56
CA ILE A 123 13.23 -1.72 -2.47
C ILE A 123 12.48 -0.48 -2.96
N ILE A 124 11.23 -0.63 -3.39
CA ILE A 124 10.41 0.50 -3.86
C ILE A 124 10.24 1.54 -2.74
N PHE A 125 9.99 1.12 -1.50
CA PHE A 125 9.85 2.02 -0.37
C PHE A 125 11.15 2.75 -0.04
N ILE A 126 12.29 2.05 -0.03
CA ILE A 126 13.60 2.67 0.22
C ILE A 126 13.90 3.72 -0.85
N VAL A 127 13.78 3.35 -2.13
CA VAL A 127 14.08 4.25 -3.25
C VAL A 127 13.14 5.46 -3.24
N SER A 128 11.84 5.24 -3.09
CA SER A 128 10.87 6.33 -3.09
C SER A 128 11.09 7.29 -1.91
N THR A 129 11.28 6.75 -0.70
CA THR A 129 11.48 7.54 0.51
C THR A 129 12.80 8.32 0.46
N TYR A 130 13.86 7.73 -0.10
CA TYR A 130 15.14 8.40 -0.30
C TYR A 130 15.00 9.68 -1.13
N PHE A 131 14.38 9.60 -2.31
CA PHE A 131 14.19 10.76 -3.18
C PHE A 131 13.25 11.80 -2.55
N ILE A 132 12.20 11.35 -1.88
CA ILE A 132 11.29 12.22 -1.13
C ILE A 132 12.05 13.00 -0.06
N GLN A 133 12.90 12.33 0.73
CA GLN A 133 13.62 12.93 1.84
C GLN A 133 14.68 13.92 1.35
N LEU A 134 15.29 13.68 0.18
CA LEU A 134 16.15 14.66 -0.48
C LEU A 134 15.36 15.90 -0.91
N TYR A 135 14.16 15.73 -1.45
CA TYR A 135 13.32 16.85 -1.90
C TYR A 135 12.74 17.67 -0.73
N PHE A 136 12.48 17.05 0.42
CA PHE A 136 12.06 17.69 1.67
C PHE A 136 13.18 17.64 2.72
N PRO A 137 14.23 18.50 2.61
CA PRO A 137 15.43 18.38 3.43
C PRO A 137 15.25 18.83 4.89
N SER A 138 14.20 19.59 5.20
CA SER A 138 13.97 20.18 6.54
C SER A 138 12.93 19.41 7.35
N ASN A 139 12.63 19.89 8.56
CA ASN A 139 11.68 19.27 9.48
C ASN A 139 10.31 19.02 8.80
N PRO A 140 9.80 17.77 8.80
CA PRO A 140 8.50 17.43 8.21
C PRO A 140 7.33 18.28 8.70
N ASN A 141 7.37 18.76 9.96
CA ASN A 141 6.33 19.59 10.55
C ASN A 141 6.18 20.97 9.88
N ILE A 142 7.18 21.41 9.11
CA ILE A 142 7.13 22.66 8.35
C ILE A 142 6.27 22.46 7.10
N TYR A 143 6.39 21.30 6.47
CA TYR A 143 5.75 20.98 5.20
C TYR A 143 4.38 20.32 5.37
N PHE A 144 4.21 19.51 6.42
CA PHE A 144 3.04 18.65 6.61
C PHE A 144 2.33 18.99 7.92
N LYS A 145 1.10 19.48 7.80
CA LYS A 145 0.17 19.70 8.93
C LYS A 145 -1.23 19.26 8.49
N PRO A 146 -1.75 18.10 8.95
CA PRO A 146 -1.15 17.08 9.85
C PRO A 146 -0.15 16.13 9.17
N LEU A 147 0.73 15.48 9.95
CA LEU A 147 1.72 14.50 9.43
C LEU A 147 1.06 13.26 8.81
N ASP A 148 -0.12 12.88 9.31
CA ASP A 148 -0.90 11.72 8.86
C ASP A 148 -1.46 11.91 7.43
N GLU A 149 -1.51 13.16 6.94
CA GLU A 149 -1.99 13.54 5.61
C GLU A 149 -0.87 14.13 4.75
N SER A 150 0.33 13.55 4.81
CA SER A 150 1.50 14.01 4.04
C SER A 150 1.36 13.76 2.53
N GLN A 151 0.71 12.67 2.11
CA GLN A 151 0.63 12.27 0.70
C GLN A 151 0.00 13.34 -0.22
N PRO A 152 -1.19 13.92 0.07
CA PRO A 152 -1.80 14.94 -0.79
C PRO A 152 -0.94 16.20 -0.91
N VAL A 153 -0.20 16.56 0.15
CA VAL A 153 0.68 17.73 0.18
C VAL A 153 1.93 17.47 -0.66
N MET A 154 2.56 16.30 -0.51
CA MET A 154 3.72 15.91 -1.32
C MET A 154 3.39 15.91 -2.82
N VAL A 155 2.26 15.29 -3.19
CA VAL A 155 1.86 15.22 -4.60
C VAL A 155 1.52 16.61 -5.16
N ALA A 156 0.97 17.51 -4.33
CA ALA A 156 0.72 18.88 -4.73
C ALA A 156 2.00 19.72 -4.91
N ALA A 157 3.03 19.46 -4.10
CA ALA A 157 4.31 20.17 -4.18
C ALA A 157 5.11 19.78 -5.43
N ILE A 158 5.06 18.50 -5.80
CA ILE A 158 5.88 17.93 -6.88
C ILE A 158 5.14 17.88 -8.21
N GLY A 159 3.82 17.67 -8.18
CA GLY A 159 3.00 17.43 -9.36
C GLY A 159 2.00 18.54 -9.67
N SER A 160 1.42 18.47 -10.87
CA SER A 160 0.32 19.37 -11.25
C SER A 160 -0.95 19.09 -10.43
N ILE A 161 -1.87 20.06 -10.39
CA ILE A 161 -3.17 19.88 -9.72
C ILE A 161 -3.93 18.67 -10.28
N ALA A 162 -3.80 18.41 -11.59
CA ALA A 162 -4.43 17.28 -12.26
C ALA A 162 -3.81 15.95 -11.80
N PHE A 163 -2.48 15.91 -11.65
CA PHE A 163 -1.78 14.73 -11.13
C PHE A 163 -2.18 14.45 -9.68
N LYS A 164 -2.27 15.47 -8.83
CA LYS A 164 -2.79 15.35 -7.46
C LYS A 164 -4.16 14.68 -7.41
N THR A 165 -5.11 15.19 -8.19
CA THR A 165 -6.48 14.64 -8.22
C THR A 165 -6.48 13.18 -8.69
N LEU A 166 -5.67 12.86 -9.70
CA LEU A 166 -5.52 11.49 -10.19
C LEU A 166 -4.96 10.54 -9.13
N VAL A 167 -3.88 10.94 -8.44
CA VAL A 167 -3.28 10.12 -7.37
C VAL A 167 -4.27 9.89 -6.23
N LEU A 168 -5.01 10.92 -5.81
CA LEU A 168 -6.02 10.78 -4.76
C LEU A 168 -7.15 9.83 -5.16
N TYR A 169 -7.62 9.90 -6.41
CA TYR A 169 -8.62 8.96 -6.92
C TYR A 169 -8.10 7.52 -6.87
N PHE A 170 -6.87 7.29 -7.35
CA PHE A 170 -6.25 5.97 -7.32
C PHE A 170 -5.97 5.47 -5.90
N ALA A 171 -5.61 6.35 -4.96
CA ALA A 171 -5.42 6.00 -3.57
C ALA A 171 -6.72 5.46 -2.95
N VAL A 172 -7.86 6.09 -3.22
CA VAL A 172 -9.18 5.60 -2.78
C VAL A 172 -9.47 4.23 -3.39
N VAL A 173 -9.25 4.06 -4.70
CA VAL A 173 -9.47 2.78 -5.39
C VAL A 173 -8.57 1.67 -4.84
N ALA A 174 -7.31 1.98 -4.51
CA ALA A 174 -6.36 1.03 -3.93
C ALA A 174 -6.77 0.59 -2.53
N VAL A 175 -7.18 1.54 -1.66
CA VAL A 175 -7.72 1.22 -0.33
C VAL A 175 -8.98 0.36 -0.45
N MET A 176 -9.85 0.66 -1.42
CA MET A 176 -11.03 -0.15 -1.68
C MET A 176 -10.68 -1.58 -2.08
N ALA A 177 -9.73 -1.75 -3.01
CA ALA A 177 -9.28 -3.07 -3.46
C ALA A 177 -8.65 -3.90 -2.34
N SER A 178 -7.84 -3.27 -1.49
CA SER A 178 -7.28 -3.90 -0.29
C SER A 178 -8.38 -4.35 0.67
N GLY A 179 -9.38 -3.49 0.94
CA GLY A 179 -10.53 -3.82 1.79
C GLY A 179 -11.38 -4.97 1.25
N ILE A 180 -11.63 -5.00 -0.07
CA ILE A 180 -12.33 -6.11 -0.73
C ILE A 180 -11.56 -7.43 -0.53
N SER A 181 -10.23 -7.41 -0.73
CA SER A 181 -9.38 -8.59 -0.51
C SER A 181 -9.41 -9.08 0.94
N ALA A 182 -9.35 -8.17 1.91
CA ALA A 182 -9.40 -8.49 3.34
C ALA A 182 -10.75 -9.11 3.73
N HIS A 183 -11.85 -8.54 3.25
CA HIS A 183 -13.20 -9.10 3.46
C HIS A 183 -13.35 -10.51 2.90
N ALA A 184 -12.77 -10.79 1.73
CA ALA A 184 -12.79 -12.13 1.13
C ALA A 184 -11.97 -13.15 1.95
N GLY A 185 -10.85 -12.73 2.54
CA GLY A 185 -10.07 -13.57 3.46
C GLY A 185 -10.83 -13.91 4.74
N VAL A 186 -11.46 -12.90 5.36
CA VAL A 186 -12.23 -13.07 6.60
C VAL A 186 -13.46 -13.97 6.39
N SER A 187 -14.18 -13.81 5.28
CA SER A 187 -15.34 -14.66 4.98
C SER A 187 -14.96 -16.14 4.78
N ARG A 188 -13.80 -16.40 4.16
CA ARG A 188 -13.23 -17.76 4.04
C ARG A 188 -12.82 -18.34 5.38
N LEU A 189 -12.16 -17.55 6.23
CA LEU A 189 -11.78 -17.99 7.57
C LEU A 189 -13.01 -18.35 8.40
N MET A 190 -14.04 -17.51 8.40
CA MET A 190 -15.30 -17.81 9.09
C MET A 190 -15.97 -19.09 8.55
N TYR A 191 -15.93 -19.32 7.25
CA TYR A 191 -16.45 -20.56 6.65
C TYR A 191 -15.69 -21.81 7.15
N VAL A 192 -14.36 -21.76 7.18
CA VAL A 192 -13.53 -22.87 7.68
C VAL A 192 -13.80 -23.13 9.16
N MET A 193 -13.87 -22.08 9.98
CA MET A 193 -14.21 -22.20 11.40
C MET A 193 -15.63 -22.78 11.62
N GLY A 194 -16.58 -22.46 10.74
CA GLY A 194 -17.94 -23.01 10.77
C GLY A 194 -18.00 -24.47 10.33
N ARG A 195 -17.23 -24.85 9.31
CA ARG A 195 -17.06 -26.25 8.87
C ARG A 195 -16.46 -27.12 9.98
N ASP A 196 -15.43 -26.61 10.63
CA ASP A 196 -14.68 -27.31 11.68
C ASP A 196 -15.42 -27.29 13.04
N GLY A 197 -16.59 -26.65 13.11
CA GLY A 197 -17.50 -26.72 14.25
C GLY A 197 -17.15 -25.82 15.43
N VAL A 198 -16.19 -24.90 15.25
CA VAL A 198 -15.79 -23.90 16.27
C VAL A 198 -16.88 -22.83 16.44
N ILE A 199 -17.61 -22.51 15.37
CA ILE A 199 -18.76 -21.59 15.36
C ILE A 199 -20.01 -22.27 14.80
N ASN A 200 -21.19 -21.65 14.96
CA ASN A 200 -22.47 -22.26 14.61
C ASN A 200 -22.53 -22.69 13.13
N LYS A 201 -22.49 -24.01 12.93
CA LYS A 201 -22.43 -24.71 11.64
C LYS A 201 -23.58 -24.37 10.69
N LYS A 202 -24.75 -23.98 11.23
CA LYS A 202 -25.93 -23.61 10.41
C LYS A 202 -25.83 -22.22 9.79
N LEU A 203 -25.09 -21.30 10.40
CA LEU A 203 -24.97 -19.92 9.93
C LEU A 203 -23.74 -19.71 9.03
N PHE A 204 -22.62 -20.38 9.33
CA PHE A 204 -21.33 -20.13 8.66
C PHE A 204 -20.83 -21.30 7.79
N GLY A 205 -21.54 -22.43 7.76
CA GLY A 205 -21.15 -23.63 7.03
C GLY A 205 -21.73 -23.77 5.62
N HIS A 206 -22.41 -22.75 5.09
CA HIS A 206 -23.13 -22.83 3.81
C HIS A 206 -22.39 -22.08 2.69
N ILE A 207 -22.12 -22.76 1.59
CA ILE A 207 -21.61 -22.16 0.35
C ILE A 207 -22.79 -21.96 -0.60
N SER A 208 -22.92 -20.77 -1.18
CA SER A 208 -23.89 -20.54 -2.24
C SER A 208 -23.54 -21.35 -3.51
N PRO A 209 -24.42 -22.24 -4.00
CA PRO A 209 -24.14 -23.14 -5.13
C PRO A 209 -24.00 -22.41 -6.48
N ARG A 210 -24.45 -21.15 -6.59
CA ARG A 210 -24.30 -20.34 -7.82
C ARG A 210 -23.00 -19.54 -7.86
N LEU A 211 -22.53 -19.03 -6.73
CA LEU A 211 -21.42 -18.07 -6.67
C LEU A 211 -20.13 -18.68 -6.12
N HIS A 212 -20.19 -19.90 -5.56
CA HIS A 212 -19.05 -20.57 -4.92
C HIS A 212 -18.37 -19.69 -3.84
N THR A 213 -19.12 -18.78 -3.24
CA THR A 213 -18.70 -17.91 -2.14
C THR A 213 -19.42 -18.32 -0.85
N PRO A 214 -18.76 -18.27 0.31
CA PRO A 214 -19.43 -18.44 1.59
C PRO A 214 -20.38 -17.26 1.85
N THR A 215 -21.61 -17.56 2.26
CA THR A 215 -22.70 -16.60 2.54
C THR A 215 -23.17 -16.72 3.97
#